data_AF-A0A399NX19-F1
#
_entry.id   AF-A0A399NX19-F1
#
_cell.length_a   1.000
_cell.length_b   1.000
_cell.length_c   1.000
_cell.angle_alpha   90.00
_cell.angle_beta   90.00
_cell.angle_gamma   90.00
#
_symmetry.space_group_name_H-M   'P 1'
#
loop_
_entity.id
_entity.type
_entity.pdbx_description
1 polymer ?
#
loop_
_entity_poly.entity_id
_entity_poly.type
_entity_poly.pdbx_seq_one_letter_code
_entity_poly.pdbx_strand_id
1 'polypeptide(L)'
;VPLWTDVADLPADVDLASVAVGSAVQGGPGSALVLALLARGIHVLQEHPAHPDEITAAARAARTAGVRYRLSTHYRHVRATRGFLASAERLRARSPLVHVDAAGPVHLLQPLVDVLGQAVGGLRPWAFADPVARPRELTALETRASPLTAIEGVVGGVPLSLRVHDELHPGDRDNHALLWPRISLASEAGVLTLADVHGPVTWSPALHTRRDAAGRLDLDGDPARRALPRLASW
;
A
#
# COMPACT_ATOMS: atom_id res chain seq x y z
N VAL A 1 -4.64 22.61 23.52
CA VAL A 1 -4.38 23.51 22.38
C VAL A 1 -5.62 24.36 22.12
N PRO A 2 -5.49 25.60 21.61
CA PRO A 2 -6.63 26.44 21.23
C PRO A 2 -7.43 25.84 20.04
N LEU A 3 -8.68 26.29 19.90
CA LEU A 3 -9.61 25.90 18.84
C LEU A 3 -9.91 27.11 17.95
N TRP A 4 -9.81 26.92 16.64
CA TRP A 4 -10.20 27.91 15.63
C TRP A 4 -11.26 27.32 14.71
N THR A 5 -12.24 28.12 14.32
CA THR A 5 -13.35 27.71 13.46
C THR A 5 -13.23 28.23 12.03
N ASP A 6 -12.30 29.16 11.78
CA ASP A 6 -12.00 29.70 10.45
C ASP A 6 -10.48 29.69 10.19
N VAL A 7 -10.11 29.48 8.93
CA VAL A 7 -8.72 29.57 8.48
C VAL A 7 -8.19 30.98 8.65
N ALA A 8 -9.00 32.02 8.50
CA ALA A 8 -8.59 33.42 8.66
C ALA A 8 -8.12 33.75 10.09
N ASP A 9 -8.64 33.05 11.09
CA ASP A 9 -8.35 33.29 12.51
C ASP A 9 -7.07 32.61 13.00
N LEU A 10 -6.42 31.80 12.17
CA LEU A 10 -5.17 31.12 12.55
C LEU A 10 -4.06 32.15 12.80
N PRO A 11 -3.21 31.95 13.83
CA PRO A 11 -2.03 32.77 14.07
C PRO A 11 -1.10 32.89 12.85
N ALA A 12 -0.37 33.99 12.76
CA ALA A 12 0.54 34.25 11.64
C ALA A 12 1.83 33.39 11.67
N ASP A 13 2.14 32.78 12.82
CA ASP A 13 3.31 31.93 13.08
C ASP A 13 3.04 30.43 12.83
N VAL A 14 1.92 30.08 12.20
CA VAL A 14 1.64 28.69 11.80
C VAL A 14 2.43 28.32 10.55
N ASP A 15 3.46 27.47 10.71
CA ASP A 15 4.28 27.01 9.59
C ASP A 15 3.62 25.89 8.76
N LEU A 16 2.91 24.97 9.42
CA LEU A 16 2.44 23.71 8.85
C LEU A 16 1.02 23.37 9.33
N ALA A 17 0.18 22.93 8.41
CA ALA A 17 -1.14 22.39 8.69
C ALA A 17 -1.28 20.93 8.20
N SER A 18 -1.84 20.07 9.05
CA SER A 18 -2.25 18.72 8.69
C SER A 18 -3.76 18.70 8.45
N VAL A 19 -4.18 18.49 7.20
CA VAL A 19 -5.59 18.46 6.82
C VAL A 19 -6.08 17.02 6.79
N ALA A 20 -6.75 16.60 7.86
CA ALA A 20 -7.41 15.29 8.01
C ALA A 20 -8.94 15.43 7.89
N VAL A 21 -9.37 16.17 6.87
CA VAL A 21 -10.79 16.39 6.54
C VAL A 21 -11.04 15.78 5.17
N GLY A 22 -12.14 15.04 5.02
CA GLY A 22 -12.52 14.42 3.75
C GLY A 22 -12.45 15.42 2.60
N SER A 23 -11.80 15.01 1.50
CA SER A 23 -11.68 15.79 0.28
C SER A 23 -13.00 15.84 -0.50
N ALA A 24 -13.04 16.58 -1.61
CA ALA A 24 -14.22 16.67 -2.46
C ALA A 24 -14.68 15.31 -2.99
N VAL A 25 -13.76 14.37 -3.28
CA VAL A 25 -14.10 12.96 -3.61
C VAL A 25 -14.93 12.28 -2.53
N GLN A 26 -14.68 12.62 -1.27
CA GLN A 26 -15.42 12.09 -0.12
C GLN A 26 -16.65 12.95 0.22
N GLY A 27 -16.95 13.99 -0.58
CA GLY A 27 -18.04 14.95 -0.34
C GLY A 27 -17.74 15.98 0.75
N GLY A 28 -16.47 16.13 1.16
CA GLY A 28 -16.06 17.03 2.23
C GLY A 28 -15.35 18.30 1.76
N PRO A 29 -15.17 19.29 2.65
CA PRO A 29 -14.56 20.58 2.32
C PRO A 29 -13.02 20.55 2.34
N GLY A 30 -12.39 19.38 2.50
CA GLY A 30 -10.95 19.25 2.73
C GLY A 30 -10.10 19.93 1.64
N SER A 31 -10.51 19.84 0.38
CA SER A 31 -9.78 20.43 -0.75
C SER A 31 -9.82 21.97 -0.72
N ALA A 32 -10.96 22.56 -0.34
CA ALA A 32 -11.07 24.01 -0.16
C ALA A 32 -10.24 24.49 1.03
N LEU A 33 -10.23 23.74 2.12
CA LEU A 33 -9.40 24.01 3.30
C LEU A 33 -7.91 23.99 2.96
N VAL A 34 -7.45 23.00 2.19
CA VAL A 34 -6.06 22.95 1.69
C VAL A 34 -5.71 24.21 0.90
N LEU A 35 -6.55 24.61 -0.06
CA LEU A 35 -6.28 25.80 -0.89
C LEU A 35 -6.24 27.09 -0.08
N ALA A 36 -7.14 27.24 0.90
CA ALA A 36 -7.17 28.41 1.79
C ALA A 36 -5.90 28.51 2.65
N LEU A 37 -5.42 27.39 3.21
CA LEU A 37 -4.18 27.33 3.98
C LEU A 37 -2.95 27.65 3.12
N LEU A 38 -2.89 27.08 1.91
CA LEU A 38 -1.80 27.36 0.96
C LEU A 38 -1.78 28.84 0.54
N ALA A 39 -2.94 29.45 0.30
CA ALA A 39 -3.05 30.88 -0.03
C ALA A 39 -2.57 31.79 1.10
N ARG A 40 -2.66 31.34 2.35
CA ARG A 40 -2.10 32.01 3.53
C ARG A 40 -0.57 31.84 3.69
N GLY A 41 0.08 31.09 2.81
CA GLY A 41 1.52 30.82 2.94
C GLY A 41 1.85 29.74 3.98
N ILE A 42 0.92 28.83 4.27
CA ILE A 42 1.13 27.72 5.21
C ILE A 42 1.50 26.44 4.44
N HIS A 43 2.49 25.68 4.90
CA HIS A 43 2.77 24.35 4.35
C HIS A 43 1.62 23.39 4.66
N VAL A 44 1.24 22.51 3.73
CA VAL A 44 0.11 21.59 3.93
C VAL A 44 0.49 20.13 3.71
N LEU A 45 0.17 19.31 4.72
CA LEU A 45 0.10 17.86 4.61
C LEU A 45 -1.38 17.44 4.56
N GLN A 46 -1.86 16.97 3.41
CA GLN A 46 -3.24 16.53 3.24
C GLN A 46 -3.35 15.01 3.40
N GLU A 47 -4.31 14.53 4.16
CA GLU A 47 -4.64 13.10 4.24
C GLU A 47 -5.38 12.65 2.96
N HIS A 48 -5.05 11.46 2.47
CA HIS A 48 -5.76 10.80 1.38
C HIS A 48 -7.24 10.49 1.75
N PRO A 49 -8.10 10.13 0.78
CA PRO A 49 -7.89 10.20 -0.66
C PRO A 49 -8.07 11.62 -1.21
N ALA A 50 -7.52 11.88 -2.39
CA ALA A 50 -7.75 13.12 -3.14
C ALA A 50 -7.76 12.82 -4.63
N HIS A 51 -8.65 13.47 -5.39
CA HIS A 51 -8.68 13.32 -6.85
C HIS A 51 -7.36 13.84 -7.46
N PRO A 52 -6.86 13.27 -8.58
CA PRO A 52 -5.69 13.80 -9.28
C PRO A 52 -5.76 15.29 -9.61
N ASP A 53 -6.95 15.80 -9.95
CA ASP A 53 -7.15 17.22 -10.22
C ASP A 53 -6.99 18.08 -8.96
N GLU A 54 -7.46 17.61 -7.81
CA GLU A 54 -7.29 18.30 -6.53
C GLU A 54 -5.83 18.33 -6.10
N ILE A 55 -5.12 17.21 -6.24
CA ILE A 55 -3.68 17.11 -5.98
C ILE A 55 -2.94 18.09 -6.90
N THR A 56 -3.33 18.16 -8.17
CA THR A 56 -2.73 19.08 -9.15
C THR A 56 -3.01 20.55 -8.80
N ALA A 57 -4.23 20.87 -8.39
CA ALA A 57 -4.62 22.21 -7.97
C ALA A 57 -3.86 22.64 -6.71
N ALA A 58 -3.80 21.80 -5.68
CA ALA A 58 -3.04 22.06 -4.45
C ALA A 58 -1.55 22.20 -4.72
N ALA A 59 -0.96 21.34 -5.57
CA ALA A 59 0.44 21.47 -5.95
C ALA A 59 0.73 22.77 -6.73
N ARG A 60 -0.20 23.23 -7.59
CA ARG A 60 -0.09 24.54 -8.27
C ARG A 60 -0.19 25.69 -7.28
N ALA A 61 -1.19 25.68 -6.40
CA ALA A 61 -1.37 26.71 -5.37
C ALA A 61 -0.15 26.82 -4.45
N ALA A 62 0.39 25.68 -3.99
CA ALA A 62 1.59 25.66 -3.16
C ALA A 62 2.80 26.28 -3.85
N ARG A 63 2.99 26.00 -5.16
CA ARG A 63 4.06 26.64 -5.94
C ARG A 63 3.86 28.15 -6.06
N THR A 64 2.65 28.61 -6.34
CA THR A 64 2.34 30.04 -6.44
C THR A 64 2.60 30.79 -5.13
N ALA A 65 2.24 30.19 -4.00
CA ALA A 65 2.45 30.78 -2.68
C ALA A 65 3.87 30.56 -2.11
N GLY A 66 4.76 29.87 -2.81
CA GLY A 66 6.14 29.60 -2.34
C GLY A 66 6.24 28.58 -1.20
N VAL A 67 5.21 27.75 -1.00
CA VAL A 67 5.12 26.77 0.09
C VAL A 67 5.17 25.33 -0.42
N ARG A 68 4.94 24.39 0.50
CA ARG A 68 5.02 22.94 0.23
C ARG A 68 3.65 22.32 0.45
N TYR A 69 3.28 21.46 -0.48
CA TYR A 69 2.11 20.61 -0.38
C TYR A 69 2.56 19.15 -0.50
N ARG A 70 2.03 18.29 0.36
CA ARG A 70 2.26 16.86 0.33
C ARG A 70 0.97 16.10 0.61
N LEU A 71 0.71 15.06 -0.17
CA LEU A 71 -0.30 14.07 0.15
C LEU A 71 0.28 12.98 1.07
N SER A 72 -0.45 12.66 2.14
CA SER A 72 -0.19 11.60 3.09
C SER A 72 -1.13 10.43 2.83
N THR A 73 -0.56 9.25 2.63
CA THR A 73 -1.25 7.95 2.58
C THR A 73 -1.23 7.23 3.93
N HIS A 74 -0.66 7.87 4.95
CA HIS A 74 -0.49 7.41 6.34
C HIS A 74 0.29 6.09 6.53
N TYR A 75 -0.23 4.97 6.02
CA TYR A 75 0.17 3.60 6.38
C TYR A 75 1.63 3.25 6.11
N ARG A 76 2.29 3.91 5.15
CA ARG A 76 3.75 3.74 4.94
C ARG A 76 4.60 4.14 6.15
N HIS A 77 4.06 4.94 7.06
CA HIS A 77 4.75 5.45 8.25
C HIS A 77 4.52 4.59 9.50
N VAL A 78 3.57 3.66 9.47
CA VAL A 78 3.29 2.73 10.58
C VAL A 78 4.45 1.77 10.79
N ARG A 79 4.74 1.42 12.06
CA ARG A 79 5.92 0.62 12.45
C ARG A 79 6.07 -0.66 11.65
N ALA A 80 5.01 -1.45 11.52
CA ALA A 80 5.04 -2.71 10.78
C ALA A 80 5.35 -2.49 9.30
N THR A 81 4.62 -1.60 8.64
CA THR A 81 4.87 -1.23 7.23
C THR A 81 6.27 -0.69 7.00
N ARG A 82 6.80 0.18 7.88
CA ARG A 82 8.19 0.64 7.79
C ARG A 82 9.19 -0.52 7.88
N GLY A 83 8.95 -1.47 8.78
CA GLY A 83 9.76 -2.68 8.90
C GLY A 83 9.69 -3.58 7.67
N PHE A 84 8.50 -3.70 7.08
CA PHE A 84 8.29 -4.38 5.80
C PHE A 84 9.05 -3.69 4.66
N LEU A 85 8.89 -2.38 4.49
CA LEU A 85 9.56 -1.61 3.43
C LEU A 85 11.09 -1.71 3.51
N ALA A 86 11.65 -1.58 4.73
CA ALA A 86 13.08 -1.75 4.94
C ALA A 86 13.56 -3.20 4.64
N SER A 87 12.71 -4.20 4.92
CA SER A 87 13.01 -5.59 4.58
C SER A 87 12.90 -5.86 3.08
N ALA A 88 11.94 -5.24 2.40
CA ALA A 88 11.75 -5.32 0.97
C ALA A 88 12.95 -4.72 0.23
N GLU A 89 13.46 -3.58 0.68
CA GLU A 89 14.70 -2.99 0.14
C GLU A 89 15.89 -3.96 0.26
N ARG A 90 16.09 -4.56 1.45
CA ARG A 90 17.16 -5.55 1.66
C ARG A 90 16.98 -6.80 0.80
N LEU A 91 15.74 -7.25 0.59
CA LEU A 91 15.42 -8.39 -0.26
C LEU A 91 15.79 -8.10 -1.71
N ARG A 92 15.32 -6.97 -2.27
CA ARG A 92 15.59 -6.57 -3.66
C ARG A 92 17.08 -6.41 -3.96
N ALA A 93 17.86 -5.95 -2.98
CA ALA A 93 19.31 -5.83 -3.11
C ALA A 93 20.04 -7.19 -3.24
N ARG A 94 19.37 -8.30 -2.90
CA ARG A 94 19.97 -9.65 -2.83
C ARG A 94 19.36 -10.64 -3.81
N SER A 95 18.06 -10.53 -4.05
CA SER A 95 17.30 -11.41 -4.93
C SER A 95 16.28 -10.59 -5.71
N PRO A 96 16.20 -10.78 -7.04
CA PRO A 96 15.14 -10.14 -7.81
C PRO A 96 13.76 -10.63 -7.33
N LEU A 97 12.78 -9.74 -7.39
CA LEU A 97 11.39 -10.10 -7.16
C LEU A 97 10.86 -10.80 -8.42
N VAL A 98 10.20 -11.95 -8.22
CA VAL A 98 9.63 -12.74 -9.31
C VAL A 98 8.13 -12.51 -9.47
N HIS A 99 7.45 -12.17 -8.36
CA HIS A 99 6.01 -11.92 -8.34
C HIS A 99 5.61 -11.15 -7.08
N VAL A 100 4.51 -10.42 -7.14
CA VAL A 100 3.87 -9.80 -5.99
C VAL A 100 2.41 -10.26 -5.90
N ASP A 101 1.99 -10.72 -4.73
CA ASP A 101 0.57 -10.87 -4.40
C ASP A 101 0.18 -9.70 -3.49
N ALA A 102 -0.92 -9.01 -3.82
CA ALA A 102 -1.43 -7.93 -3.01
C ALA A 102 -2.95 -8.02 -2.88
N ALA A 103 -3.47 -7.55 -1.76
CA ALA A 103 -4.91 -7.44 -1.59
C ALA A 103 -5.28 -6.29 -0.65
N GLY A 104 -6.45 -5.69 -0.86
CA GLY A 104 -6.97 -4.66 0.03
C GLY A 104 -8.37 -4.16 -0.36
N PRO A 105 -9.00 -3.35 0.47
CA PRO A 105 -10.31 -2.77 0.19
C PRO A 105 -10.21 -1.55 -0.71
N VAL A 106 -11.26 -1.29 -1.50
CA VAL A 106 -11.29 -0.21 -2.48
C VAL A 106 -10.96 1.16 -1.88
N HIS A 107 -11.43 1.46 -0.66
CA HIS A 107 -11.16 2.73 0.02
C HIS A 107 -9.72 2.88 0.54
N LEU A 108 -8.94 1.80 0.60
CA LEU A 108 -7.51 1.82 0.95
C LEU A 108 -6.59 1.47 -0.23
N LEU A 109 -7.07 1.52 -1.47
CA LEU A 109 -6.24 1.26 -2.65
C LEU A 109 -5.11 2.26 -2.81
N GLN A 110 -5.34 3.55 -2.54
CA GLN A 110 -4.29 4.56 -2.69
C GLN A 110 -3.11 4.33 -1.71
N PRO A 111 -3.34 4.06 -0.41
CA PRO A 111 -2.27 3.60 0.47
C PRO A 111 -1.65 2.27 0.07
N LEU A 112 -2.45 1.28 -0.36
CA LEU A 112 -1.92 0.00 -0.82
C LEU A 112 -0.94 0.18 -1.96
N VAL A 113 -1.30 0.98 -2.98
CA VAL A 113 -0.45 1.26 -4.14
C VAL A 113 0.81 2.04 -3.76
N ASP A 114 0.73 2.97 -2.80
CA ASP A 114 1.92 3.68 -2.29
C ASP A 114 2.89 2.72 -1.59
N VAL A 115 2.39 1.89 -0.67
CA VAL A 115 3.23 0.88 0.01
C VAL A 115 3.79 -0.13 -1.00
N LEU A 116 2.97 -0.60 -1.93
CA LEU A 116 3.36 -1.52 -2.99
C LEU A 116 4.49 -0.94 -3.85
N GLY A 117 4.34 0.29 -4.34
CA GLY A 117 5.35 0.97 -5.14
C GLY A 117 6.70 1.07 -4.42
N GLN A 118 6.70 1.43 -3.14
CA GLN A 118 7.93 1.48 -2.33
C GLN A 118 8.51 0.08 -2.09
N ALA A 119 7.65 -0.91 -1.90
CA ALA A 119 8.02 -2.31 -1.67
C ALA A 119 8.61 -3.00 -2.90
N VAL A 120 8.23 -2.59 -4.11
CA VAL A 120 8.87 -3.09 -5.35
C VAL A 120 10.05 -2.22 -5.81
N GLY A 121 10.19 -1.00 -5.30
CA GLY A 121 11.28 -0.07 -5.65
C GLY A 121 10.90 1.01 -6.67
N GLY A 122 9.62 1.10 -7.04
CA GLY A 122 9.07 2.10 -7.94
C GLY A 122 7.78 1.62 -8.59
N LEU A 123 6.88 2.54 -8.96
CA LEU A 123 5.62 2.15 -9.62
C LEU A 123 5.79 1.85 -11.13
N ARG A 124 6.79 2.42 -11.79
CA ARG A 124 6.96 2.33 -13.25
C ARG A 124 8.02 1.28 -13.61
N PRO A 125 7.85 0.52 -14.70
CA PRO A 125 6.64 0.44 -15.53
C PRO A 125 5.49 -0.28 -14.80
N TRP A 126 4.25 0.06 -15.16
CA TRP A 126 3.06 -0.67 -14.70
C TRP A 126 2.01 -0.76 -15.79
N ALA A 127 1.18 -1.79 -15.68
CA ALA A 127 -0.05 -1.98 -16.42
C ALA A 127 -0.95 -2.93 -15.61
N PHE A 128 -2.27 -2.80 -15.76
CA PHE A 128 -3.23 -3.74 -15.20
C PHE A 128 -4.10 -4.25 -16.34
N ALA A 129 -4.45 -5.53 -16.28
CA ALA A 129 -5.49 -6.10 -17.12
C ALA A 129 -6.88 -5.66 -16.60
N ASP A 130 -7.90 -5.92 -17.41
CA ASP A 130 -9.27 -5.90 -16.91
C ASP A 130 -9.46 -6.92 -15.77
N PRO A 131 -10.47 -6.72 -14.89
CA PRO A 131 -10.85 -7.70 -13.89
C PRO A 131 -10.97 -9.11 -14.47
N VAL A 132 -10.42 -10.09 -13.75
CA VAL A 132 -10.45 -11.50 -14.17
C VAL A 132 -11.90 -11.97 -14.24
N ALA A 133 -12.37 -12.27 -15.45
CA ALA A 133 -13.70 -12.80 -15.68
C ALA A 133 -13.87 -14.16 -15.01
N ARG A 134 -14.93 -14.31 -14.23
CA ARG A 134 -15.26 -15.56 -13.53
C ARG A 134 -16.25 -16.38 -14.37
N PRO A 135 -15.94 -17.64 -14.73
CA PRO A 135 -16.86 -18.48 -15.50
C PRO A 135 -18.21 -18.64 -14.80
N ARG A 136 -19.30 -18.66 -15.58
CA ARG A 136 -20.67 -18.73 -15.03
C ARG A 136 -20.89 -20.01 -14.25
N GLU A 137 -20.31 -21.11 -14.71
CA GLU A 137 -20.35 -22.42 -14.09
C GLU A 137 -19.77 -22.39 -12.66
N LEU A 138 -18.73 -21.58 -12.45
CA LEU A 138 -18.14 -21.37 -11.13
C LEU A 138 -19.06 -20.51 -10.25
N THR A 139 -19.53 -19.37 -10.76
CA THR A 139 -20.36 -18.43 -9.98
C THR A 139 -21.71 -19.03 -9.61
N ALA A 140 -22.26 -19.95 -10.42
CA ALA A 140 -23.52 -20.64 -10.13
C ALA A 140 -23.44 -21.58 -8.91
N LEU A 141 -22.24 -21.98 -8.49
CA LEU A 141 -22.01 -22.80 -7.31
C LEU A 141 -21.84 -21.97 -6.02
N GLU A 142 -21.75 -20.64 -6.14
CA GLU A 142 -21.57 -19.76 -4.99
C GLU A 142 -22.86 -19.58 -4.21
N THR A 143 -22.81 -19.81 -2.89
CA THR A 143 -23.92 -19.47 -1.99
C THR A 143 -24.07 -17.95 -1.82
N ARG A 144 -22.97 -17.22 -2.02
CA ARG A 144 -22.89 -15.76 -2.05
C ARG A 144 -21.76 -15.37 -3.01
N ALA A 145 -22.01 -14.36 -3.84
CA ALA A 145 -20.99 -13.80 -4.71
C ALA A 145 -19.77 -13.35 -3.91
N SER A 146 -18.57 -13.68 -4.39
CA SER A 146 -17.34 -13.20 -3.76
C SER A 146 -17.23 -11.68 -3.95
N PRO A 147 -16.99 -10.91 -2.86
CA PRO A 147 -16.78 -9.46 -2.93
C PRO A 147 -15.31 -9.12 -3.25
N LEU A 148 -14.55 -10.08 -3.79
CA LEU A 148 -13.15 -9.91 -4.15
C LEU A 148 -13.01 -9.98 -5.66
N THR A 149 -12.65 -8.86 -6.26
CA THR A 149 -12.27 -8.77 -7.66
C THR A 149 -10.79 -9.10 -7.83
N ALA A 150 -10.47 -10.08 -8.67
CA ALA A 150 -9.08 -10.36 -9.03
C ALA A 150 -8.67 -9.51 -10.26
N ILE A 151 -7.45 -8.98 -10.23
CA ILE A 151 -6.83 -8.17 -11.27
C ILE A 151 -5.39 -8.64 -11.44
N GLU A 152 -4.97 -8.90 -12.66
CA GLU A 152 -3.56 -9.19 -12.99
C GLU A 152 -2.87 -7.93 -13.50
N GLY A 153 -1.55 -7.84 -13.31
CA GLY A 153 -0.80 -6.69 -13.78
C GLY A 153 0.70 -6.79 -13.63
N VAL A 154 1.35 -5.64 -13.78
CA VAL A 154 2.77 -5.43 -13.57
C VAL A 154 2.92 -4.12 -12.80
N VAL A 155 3.79 -4.07 -11.80
CA VAL A 155 4.18 -2.84 -11.09
C VAL A 155 5.68 -2.86 -10.84
N GLY A 156 6.37 -1.76 -11.19
CA GLY A 156 7.83 -1.70 -11.08
C GLY A 156 8.54 -2.73 -11.95
N GLY A 157 7.91 -3.20 -13.03
CA GLY A 157 8.41 -4.30 -13.86
C GLY A 157 8.21 -5.71 -13.26
N VAL A 158 7.60 -5.84 -12.09
CA VAL A 158 7.34 -7.14 -11.43
C VAL A 158 5.89 -7.58 -11.70
N PRO A 159 5.63 -8.84 -12.11
CA PRO A 159 4.28 -9.38 -12.22
C PRO A 159 3.50 -9.31 -10.91
N LEU A 160 2.20 -9.02 -10.98
CA LEU A 160 1.33 -8.75 -9.84
C LEU A 160 -0.01 -9.46 -9.99
N SER A 161 -0.42 -10.20 -8.96
CA SER A 161 -1.81 -10.59 -8.72
C SER A 161 -2.40 -9.70 -7.62
N LEU A 162 -3.45 -8.96 -7.94
CA LEU A 162 -4.14 -8.04 -7.03
C LEU A 162 -5.56 -8.52 -6.76
N ARG A 163 -5.98 -8.55 -5.50
CA ARG A 163 -7.38 -8.79 -5.10
C ARG A 163 -7.95 -7.56 -4.40
N VAL A 164 -9.03 -7.01 -4.94
CA VAL A 164 -9.69 -5.82 -4.41
C VAL A 164 -11.01 -6.22 -3.76
N HIS A 165 -11.22 -5.84 -2.50
CA HIS A 165 -12.56 -5.87 -1.92
C HIS A 165 -13.35 -4.64 -2.40
N ASP A 166 -14.27 -4.86 -3.33
CA ASP A 166 -14.95 -3.84 -4.14
C ASP A 166 -16.34 -3.43 -3.60
N GLU A 167 -16.71 -3.90 -2.41
CA GLU A 167 -17.91 -3.47 -1.69
C GLU A 167 -17.61 -2.33 -0.71
N LEU A 168 -18.54 -1.36 -0.61
CA LEU A 168 -18.54 -0.29 0.40
C LEU A 168 -19.94 -0.15 1.00
N HIS A 169 -20.01 0.07 2.31
CA HIS A 169 -21.26 0.41 2.96
C HIS A 169 -21.57 1.91 2.78
N PRO A 170 -22.70 2.32 2.17
CA PRO A 170 -22.94 3.72 1.81
C PRO A 170 -22.94 4.71 2.98
N GLY A 171 -23.44 4.27 4.14
CA GLY A 171 -23.51 5.06 5.38
C GLY A 171 -22.39 4.78 6.38
N ASP A 172 -21.46 3.87 6.07
CA ASP A 172 -20.37 3.48 6.97
C ASP A 172 -19.15 3.00 6.17
N ARG A 173 -18.59 3.92 5.38
CA ARG A 173 -17.62 3.60 4.31
C ARG A 173 -16.29 3.07 4.81
N ASP A 174 -15.94 3.36 6.06
CA ASP A 174 -14.65 3.00 6.66
C ASP A 174 -14.69 1.64 7.36
N ASN A 175 -15.88 1.04 7.48
CA ASN A 175 -16.09 -0.26 8.12
C ASN A 175 -16.39 -1.36 7.09
N HIS A 176 -16.50 -2.60 7.58
CA HIS A 176 -16.92 -3.80 6.83
C HIS A 176 -15.95 -4.31 5.76
N ALA A 177 -14.73 -3.77 5.67
CA ALA A 177 -13.68 -4.37 4.86
C ALA A 177 -13.36 -5.79 5.37
N LEU A 178 -13.45 -6.79 4.49
CA LEU A 178 -13.08 -8.18 4.82
C LEU A 178 -11.58 -8.35 5.06
N LEU A 179 -10.78 -7.48 4.45
CA LEU A 179 -9.34 -7.45 4.61
C LEU A 179 -8.84 -6.02 4.56
N TRP A 180 -7.71 -5.81 5.20
CA TRP A 180 -6.91 -4.60 5.11
C TRP A 180 -5.75 -4.81 4.13
N PRO A 181 -5.05 -3.73 3.72
CA PRO A 181 -3.95 -3.84 2.79
C PRO A 181 -2.89 -4.85 3.25
N ARG A 182 -2.56 -5.77 2.37
CA ARG A 182 -1.59 -6.84 2.59
C ARG A 182 -0.80 -7.12 1.31
N ILE A 183 0.47 -7.46 1.46
CA ILE A 183 1.42 -7.59 0.34
C ILE A 183 2.37 -8.74 0.62
N SER A 184 2.60 -9.61 -0.37
CA SER A 184 3.64 -10.63 -0.37
C SER A 184 4.57 -10.43 -1.56
N LEU A 185 5.86 -10.26 -1.29
CA LEU A 185 6.90 -10.16 -2.31
C LEU A 185 7.59 -11.52 -2.44
N ALA A 186 7.40 -12.17 -3.58
CA ALA A 186 8.06 -13.43 -3.89
C ALA A 186 9.40 -13.17 -4.60
N SER A 187 10.41 -13.94 -4.22
CA SER A 187 11.74 -13.96 -4.80
C SER A 187 12.28 -15.40 -4.81
N GLU A 188 13.41 -15.64 -5.47
CA GLU A 188 14.07 -16.96 -5.42
C GLU A 188 14.56 -17.31 -4.01
N ALA A 189 14.87 -16.31 -3.18
CA ALA A 189 15.31 -16.51 -1.80
C ALA A 189 14.16 -16.84 -0.83
N GLY A 190 12.91 -16.58 -1.21
CA GLY A 190 11.73 -16.74 -0.37
C GLY A 190 10.69 -15.62 -0.53
N VAL A 191 9.74 -15.59 0.40
CA VAL A 191 8.59 -14.67 0.39
C VAL A 191 8.61 -13.77 1.62
N LEU A 192 8.61 -12.45 1.40
CA LEU A 192 8.41 -11.44 2.44
C LEU A 192 6.94 -10.99 2.45
N THR A 193 6.25 -11.12 3.58
CA THR A 193 4.82 -10.81 3.68
C THR A 193 4.55 -9.73 4.73
N LEU A 194 3.75 -8.73 4.34
CA LEU A 194 3.01 -7.84 5.23
C LEU A 194 1.57 -8.36 5.30
N ALA A 195 1.19 -8.95 6.43
CA ALA A 195 -0.11 -9.62 6.56
C ALA A 195 -1.30 -8.63 6.68
N ASP A 196 -1.02 -7.44 7.20
CA ASP A 196 -1.89 -6.28 7.45
C ASP A 196 -0.98 -5.04 7.59
N VAL A 197 -1.48 -3.82 7.39
CA VAL A 197 -0.72 -2.56 7.59
C VAL A 197 -0.17 -2.39 9.01
N HIS A 198 -0.77 -3.05 10.00
CA HIS A 198 -0.29 -3.10 11.38
C HIS A 198 0.55 -4.36 11.69
N GLY A 199 0.76 -5.23 10.69
CA GLY A 199 1.54 -6.44 10.77
C GLY A 199 0.73 -7.70 11.10
N PRO A 200 1.40 -8.86 11.27
CA PRO A 200 2.86 -9.01 11.32
C PRO A 200 3.54 -8.89 9.96
N VAL A 201 4.86 -8.68 10.02
CA VAL A 201 5.78 -8.85 8.89
C VAL A 201 6.48 -10.19 9.04
N THR A 202 6.41 -11.06 8.05
CA THR A 202 7.00 -12.40 8.08
C THR A 202 7.94 -12.64 6.90
N TRP A 203 8.96 -13.46 7.12
CA TRP A 203 9.86 -13.96 6.09
C TRP A 203 9.76 -15.48 6.04
N SER A 204 9.41 -15.99 4.87
CA SER A 204 9.30 -17.41 4.57
C SER A 204 10.36 -17.77 3.54
N PRO A 205 11.56 -18.23 3.96
CA PRO A 205 12.64 -18.54 3.04
C PRO A 205 12.27 -19.69 2.09
N ALA A 206 12.77 -19.64 0.87
CA ALA A 206 12.64 -20.72 -0.08
C ALA A 206 13.39 -21.96 0.45
N LEU A 207 12.77 -23.13 0.31
CA LEU A 207 13.40 -24.38 0.69
C LEU A 207 14.51 -24.72 -0.32
N HIS A 208 15.76 -24.61 0.11
CA HIS A 208 16.90 -25.13 -0.62
C HIS A 208 17.57 -26.23 0.21
N THR A 209 17.21 -27.48 -0.06
CA THR A 209 17.85 -28.64 0.56
C THR A 209 18.33 -29.62 -0.50
N ARG A 210 19.37 -30.39 -0.15
CA ARG A 210 19.87 -31.47 -0.99
C ARG A 210 18.83 -32.59 -1.04
N ARG A 211 19.00 -33.48 -2.02
CA ARG A 211 18.24 -34.72 -2.09
C ARG A 211 19.07 -35.87 -1.53
N ASP A 212 18.43 -36.81 -0.84
CA ASP A 212 19.03 -38.06 -0.41
C ASP A 212 19.33 -38.96 -1.62
N ALA A 213 19.95 -40.12 -1.38
CA ALA A 213 20.27 -41.09 -2.42
C ALA A 213 19.02 -41.66 -3.14
N ALA A 214 17.84 -41.52 -2.55
CA ALA A 214 16.55 -41.91 -3.13
C ALA A 214 15.84 -40.74 -3.84
N GLY A 215 16.48 -39.57 -3.97
CA GLY A 215 15.93 -38.40 -4.62
C GLY A 215 14.91 -37.62 -3.78
N ARG A 216 14.72 -37.96 -2.50
CA ARG A 216 13.82 -37.24 -1.57
C ARG A 216 14.54 -36.03 -0.99
N LEU A 217 13.80 -34.96 -0.68
CA LEU A 217 14.39 -33.80 0.00
C LEU A 217 14.91 -34.24 1.37
N ASP A 218 16.17 -33.95 1.66
CA ASP A 218 16.77 -34.19 2.97
C ASP A 218 16.25 -33.13 3.94
N LEU A 219 15.17 -33.47 4.63
CA LEU A 219 14.55 -32.61 5.65
C LEU A 219 15.08 -32.91 7.06
N ASP A 220 15.88 -33.96 7.22
CA ASP A 220 16.34 -34.47 8.52
C ASP A 220 17.80 -34.11 8.84
N GLY A 221 18.55 -33.62 7.84
CA GLY A 221 19.92 -33.12 8.01
C GLY A 221 20.07 -32.03 9.09
N ASP A 222 21.30 -31.96 9.64
CA ASP A 222 21.76 -31.05 10.70
C ASP A 222 21.10 -29.64 10.63
N PRO A 223 20.44 -29.15 11.70
CA PRO A 223 19.77 -27.86 11.70
C PRO A 223 20.71 -26.68 11.37
N ALA A 224 22.02 -26.79 11.56
CA ALA A 224 22.99 -25.79 11.11
C ALA A 224 23.15 -25.75 9.57
N ARG A 225 22.85 -26.87 8.89
CA ARG A 225 22.82 -27.01 7.43
C ARG A 225 21.47 -26.65 6.83
N ARG A 226 20.42 -26.60 7.65
CA ARG A 226 19.14 -25.93 7.36
C ARG A 226 19.22 -24.42 7.55
N ALA A 227 20.41 -23.82 7.47
CA ALA A 227 20.58 -22.38 7.39
C ALA A 227 19.94 -21.87 6.09
N LEU A 228 18.61 -21.82 6.11
CA LEU A 228 17.79 -20.95 5.29
C LEU A 228 18.50 -19.60 5.31
N PRO A 229 18.77 -18.97 4.16
CA PRO A 229 19.56 -17.75 4.10
C PRO A 229 18.96 -16.75 5.09
N ARG A 230 19.63 -16.60 6.24
CA ARG A 230 19.26 -15.61 7.23
C ARG A 230 19.65 -14.29 6.58
N LEU A 231 18.72 -13.34 6.53
CA LEU A 231 18.99 -11.99 6.03
C LEU A 231 20.18 -11.28 6.73
N ALA A 232 20.71 -11.86 7.81
CA ALA A 232 21.89 -11.37 8.53
C ALA A 232 23.22 -12.07 8.15
N SER A 233 23.19 -13.13 7.34
CA SER A 233 24.40 -13.85 6.90
C SER A 233 24.60 -13.88 5.38
N TRP A 234 23.96 -12.95 4.65
CA TRP A 234 24.18 -12.66 3.24
C TRP A 234 24.17 -11.15 3.01
#